data_AF-A0A962ZI83-F1
#
_entry.id   AF-A0A962ZI83-F1
#
_cell.length_a   1.000
_cell.length_b   1.000
_cell.length_c   1.000
_cell.angle_alpha   90.00
_cell.angle_beta   90.00
_cell.angle_gamma   90.00
#
_symmetry.space_group_name_H-M   'P 1'
#
loop_
_entity.id
_entity.type
_entity.pdbx_description
1 polymer ?
#
loop_
_entity_poly.entity_id
_entity_poly.type
_entity_poly.pdbx_seq_one_letter_code
_entity_poly.pdbx_strand_id
1 'polypeptide(L)'
;VQLKNRALPELMISGINELRRAAGKPLIQESHFFAVDLSRDRYPPVEASQASQSDLPKLSRRLRHMYQVGLLGILRGQNSTANLKMMARALERIDRLCGPVAISRMWWVARGALEAMIADQMALTPARKALLSQYDRQIKKIIYEGSRALQGDVPLLMVKESIYVVSLCSRASGVLAEIKQVYDLRARLTDTELQNEIALMSGGSGSVLRTVAENLKTELADVKQSLDLAAQGVADTDYGDVAESLMRVAGTLVMVHLNQESVLLKERAAKVRQWQAGDVDPQGLEFQGLVDDLLAIENAVAGLERSLTPADDMRSAETRNTRISLYQLDEARVAVVGECRSGLTLTKRAVASFVENNWDSMHLTNVPATLTAVSGGLTFLELDRAKAVMDACRNYIEQVLLARDAEAPSREKMDTLADAISSVDYYLESMEEHKPIGESV
;
A
#
# COMPACT_ATOMS: atom_id res chain seq x y z
N VAL A 1 -10.75 -4.18 19.22
CA VAL A 1 -9.26 -4.08 19.15
C VAL A 1 -8.91 -2.60 19.19
N GLN A 2 -7.91 -2.15 19.95
CA GLN A 2 -7.53 -0.72 19.97
C GLN A 2 -7.05 -0.31 18.58
N LEU A 3 -7.91 0.36 17.81
CA LEU A 3 -7.51 1.17 16.67
C LEU A 3 -6.37 2.07 17.15
N LYS A 4 -5.19 1.94 16.54
CA LYS A 4 -4.14 2.96 16.68
C LYS A 4 -4.70 4.23 16.05
N ASN A 5 -5.44 5.00 16.84
CA ASN A 5 -6.08 6.24 16.45
C ASN A 5 -4.99 7.30 16.29
N ARG A 6 -4.23 7.19 15.20
CA ARG A 6 -3.07 8.03 14.93
C ARG A 6 -3.50 9.12 13.99
N ALA A 7 -3.64 10.33 14.52
CA ALA A 7 -3.90 11.51 13.68
C ALA A 7 -2.67 11.75 12.77
N LEU A 8 -2.87 11.67 11.46
CA LEU A 8 -1.89 11.97 10.41
C LEU A 8 -2.33 13.22 9.64
N PRO A 9 -2.18 14.44 10.22
CA PRO A 9 -2.60 15.67 9.56
C PRO A 9 -1.81 15.95 8.28
N GLU A 10 -0.64 15.34 8.08
CA GLU A 10 0.16 15.48 6.86
C GLU A 10 -0.60 15.01 5.61
N LEU A 11 -1.53 14.06 5.77
CA LEU A 11 -2.34 13.54 4.67
C LEU A 11 -3.23 14.62 4.04
N MET A 12 -3.67 15.60 4.85
CA MET A 12 -4.59 16.66 4.41
C MET A 12 -3.88 17.77 3.62
N ILE A 13 -2.55 17.77 3.54
CA ILE A 13 -1.77 18.85 2.91
C ILE A 13 -2.13 19.03 1.43
N SER A 14 -2.37 17.95 0.69
CA SER A 14 -2.80 17.99 -0.72
C SER A 14 -4.13 18.72 -0.87
N GLY A 15 -5.17 18.26 -0.18
CA GLY A 15 -6.51 18.88 -0.20
C GLY A 15 -6.51 20.32 0.30
N ILE A 16 -5.76 20.63 1.36
CA ILE A 16 -5.57 22.01 1.83
C ILE A 16 -4.95 22.87 0.73
N ASN A 17 -3.93 22.36 0.03
CA ASN A 17 -3.25 23.10 -1.03
C ASN A 17 -4.12 23.30 -2.27
N GLU A 18 -5.01 22.37 -2.59
CA GLU A 18 -6.02 22.54 -3.65
C GLU A 18 -6.97 23.68 -3.32
N LEU A 19 -7.54 23.69 -2.10
CA LEU A 19 -8.41 24.77 -1.63
C LEU A 19 -7.67 26.12 -1.61
N ARG A 20 -6.42 26.14 -1.16
CA ARG A 20 -5.59 27.36 -1.13
C ARG A 20 -5.30 27.85 -2.54
N ARG A 21 -5.02 26.96 -3.50
CA ARG A 21 -4.82 27.32 -4.90
C ARG A 21 -6.08 27.93 -5.50
N ALA A 22 -7.24 27.30 -5.29
CA ALA A 22 -8.53 27.83 -5.75
C ALA A 22 -8.82 29.21 -5.14
N ALA A 23 -8.39 29.44 -3.89
CA ALA A 23 -8.52 30.71 -3.20
C ALA A 23 -7.37 31.72 -3.47
N GLY A 24 -6.44 31.44 -4.38
CA GLY A 24 -5.29 32.32 -4.67
C GLY A 24 -4.29 32.50 -3.52
N LYS A 25 -4.31 31.61 -2.52
CA LYS A 25 -3.41 31.64 -1.34
C LYS A 25 -2.13 30.86 -1.60
N PRO A 26 -1.00 31.24 -0.96
CA PRO A 26 0.27 30.50 -1.11
C PRO A 26 0.14 29.10 -0.55
N LEU A 27 0.75 28.11 -1.21
CA LEU A 27 0.73 26.71 -0.77
C LEU A 27 1.44 26.55 0.58
N ILE A 28 0.94 25.63 1.40
CA ILE A 28 1.64 25.15 2.59
C ILE A 28 2.65 24.06 2.20
N GLN A 29 3.75 23.98 2.93
CA GLN A 29 4.82 23.01 2.71
C GLN A 29 4.52 21.66 3.38
N GLU A 30 5.28 20.62 3.04
CA GLU A 30 5.07 19.29 3.61
C GLU A 30 5.35 19.26 5.12
N SER A 31 6.30 20.06 5.63
CA SER A 31 6.58 20.13 7.07
C SER A 31 5.59 20.98 7.87
N HIS A 32 4.43 21.37 7.33
CA HIS A 32 3.51 22.30 7.99
C HIS A 32 3.11 21.82 9.39
N PHE A 33 2.70 20.55 9.51
CA PHE A 33 2.31 19.91 10.78
C PHE A 33 3.48 19.26 11.53
N PHE A 34 4.69 19.31 10.96
CA PHE A 34 5.88 18.78 11.60
C PHE A 34 6.42 19.77 12.63
N ALA A 35 6.67 19.30 13.85
CA ALA A 35 7.26 20.09 14.92
C ALA A 35 8.68 19.59 15.20
N VAL A 36 9.66 20.51 15.13
CA VAL A 36 11.05 20.23 15.48
C VAL A 36 11.70 21.48 16.05
N ASP A 37 12.62 21.28 17.00
CA ASP A 37 13.42 22.34 17.59
C ASP A 37 14.57 22.75 16.64
N LEU A 38 14.42 23.92 16.01
CA LEU A 38 15.41 24.48 15.09
C LEU A 38 16.53 25.28 15.79
N SER A 39 16.52 25.35 17.13
CA SER A 39 17.57 26.05 17.88
C SER A 39 18.86 25.23 18.02
N ARG A 40 18.79 23.92 17.77
CA ARG A 40 19.93 23.01 17.93
C ARG A 40 21.04 23.27 16.91
N ASP A 41 22.28 23.21 17.40
CA ASP A 41 23.48 23.31 16.57
C ASP A 41 23.76 22.00 15.84
N ARG A 42 24.47 22.09 14.71
CA ARG A 42 24.91 20.90 13.97
C ARG A 42 25.93 20.11 14.79
N TYR A 43 25.88 18.79 14.67
CA TYR A 43 26.94 17.90 15.15
C TYR A 43 27.11 16.77 14.13
N PRO A 44 28.34 16.49 13.67
CA PRO A 44 29.61 17.08 14.10
C PRO A 44 29.83 18.53 13.60
N PRO A 45 30.69 19.32 14.30
CA PRO A 45 31.09 20.64 13.82
C PRO A 45 31.85 20.53 12.49
N VAL A 46 31.72 21.54 11.61
CA VAL A 46 32.47 21.59 10.35
C VAL A 46 33.95 21.83 10.65
N GLU A 47 34.82 21.16 9.92
CA GLU A 47 36.23 21.55 9.84
C GLU A 47 36.41 22.95 9.22
N ALA A 48 37.51 23.61 9.57
CA ALA A 48 37.84 24.90 8.96
C ALA A 48 38.06 24.75 7.45
N SER A 49 37.52 25.69 6.66
CA SER A 49 37.74 25.70 5.22
C SER A 49 39.21 26.01 4.92
N GLN A 50 39.85 25.17 4.10
CA GLN A 50 41.22 25.37 3.64
C GLN A 50 41.32 26.34 2.45
N ALA A 51 40.17 26.72 1.86
CA ALA A 51 40.13 27.62 0.72
C ALA A 51 40.01 29.08 1.17
N SER A 52 40.73 29.97 0.49
CA SER A 52 40.62 31.42 0.69
C SER A 52 39.20 31.91 0.37
N GLN A 53 38.70 32.89 1.13
CA GLN A 53 37.37 33.48 0.90
C GLN A 53 37.23 34.12 -0.51
N SER A 54 38.34 34.54 -1.12
CA SER A 54 38.39 35.05 -2.50
C SER A 54 38.08 33.98 -3.56
N ASP A 55 38.35 32.70 -3.27
CA ASP A 55 38.12 31.58 -4.19
C ASP A 55 36.72 30.99 -4.07
N LEU A 56 35.99 31.34 -2.99
CA LEU A 56 34.65 30.83 -2.68
C LEU A 56 33.67 30.97 -3.88
N PRO A 57 33.54 32.13 -4.56
CA PRO A 57 32.65 32.23 -5.71
C PRO A 57 33.08 31.34 -6.89
N LYS A 58 34.39 31.26 -7.16
CA LYS A 58 34.95 30.50 -8.28
C LYS A 58 34.73 29.00 -8.10
N LEU A 59 35.04 28.47 -6.92
CA LEU A 59 34.84 27.07 -6.58
C LEU A 59 33.35 26.72 -6.52
N SER A 60 32.52 27.60 -5.98
CA SER A 60 31.07 27.43 -5.92
C SER A 60 30.42 27.34 -7.31
N ARG A 61 30.93 28.05 -8.34
CA ARG A 61 30.41 27.90 -9.73
C ARG A 61 30.53 26.48 -10.26
N ARG A 62 31.67 25.82 -10.03
CA ARG A 62 31.89 24.44 -10.48
C ARG A 62 31.00 23.45 -9.75
N LEU A 63 30.84 23.63 -8.43
CA LEU A 63 29.95 22.80 -7.61
C LEU A 63 28.48 23.03 -7.97
N ARG A 64 28.08 24.27 -8.26
CA ARG A 64 26.74 24.60 -8.75
C ARG A 64 26.45 23.94 -10.08
N HIS A 65 27.39 23.95 -11.03
CA HIS A 65 27.21 23.25 -12.30
C HIS A 65 26.95 21.75 -12.08
N MET A 66 27.74 21.10 -11.22
CA MET A 66 27.51 19.69 -10.84
C MET A 66 26.12 19.47 -10.21
N TYR A 67 25.68 20.38 -9.33
CA TYR A 67 24.35 20.33 -8.74
C TYR A 67 23.24 20.49 -9.81
N GLN A 68 23.39 21.44 -10.73
CA GLN A 68 22.42 21.76 -11.78
C GLN A 68 22.24 20.63 -12.79
N VAL A 69 23.31 19.93 -13.18
CA VAL A 69 23.18 18.75 -14.05
C VAL A 69 22.28 17.70 -13.39
N GLY A 70 22.44 17.48 -12.08
CA GLY A 70 21.63 16.53 -11.32
C GLY A 70 20.19 17.00 -11.17
N LEU A 71 20.01 18.27 -10.82
CA LEU A 71 18.68 18.87 -10.69
C LEU A 71 17.90 18.80 -12.01
N LEU A 72 18.53 19.11 -13.14
CA LEU A 72 17.89 19.01 -14.47
C LEU A 72 17.50 17.56 -14.79
N GLY A 73 18.34 16.59 -14.45
CA GLY A 73 17.99 15.18 -14.62
C GLY A 73 16.77 14.76 -13.80
N ILE A 74 16.67 15.21 -12.55
CA ILE A 74 15.49 14.99 -11.69
C ILE A 74 14.23 15.64 -12.27
N LEU A 75 14.33 16.89 -12.74
CA LEU A 75 13.20 17.62 -13.30
C LEU A 75 12.71 17.00 -14.64
N ARG A 76 13.61 16.36 -15.39
CA ARG A 76 13.31 15.62 -16.61
C ARG A 76 12.88 14.16 -16.38
N GLY A 77 12.82 13.70 -15.14
CA GLY A 77 12.41 12.32 -14.80
C GLY A 77 13.42 11.25 -15.18
N GLN A 78 14.72 11.59 -15.29
CA GLN A 78 15.78 10.67 -15.71
C GLN A 78 16.66 10.28 -14.54
N ASN A 79 17.01 8.99 -14.42
CA ASN A 79 18.08 8.46 -13.54
C ASN A 79 18.17 9.13 -12.15
N SER A 80 17.05 9.19 -11.42
CA SER A 80 16.89 9.97 -10.18
C SER A 80 17.98 9.68 -9.14
N THR A 81 18.35 8.42 -8.92
CA THR A 81 19.35 8.03 -7.91
C THR A 81 20.75 8.57 -8.21
N ALA A 82 21.21 8.47 -9.47
CA ALA A 82 22.52 8.97 -9.86
C ALA A 82 22.60 10.50 -9.76
N ASN A 83 21.51 11.17 -10.14
CA ASN A 83 21.36 12.62 -10.08
C ASN A 83 21.34 13.15 -8.64
N LEU A 84 20.56 12.51 -7.76
CA LEU A 84 20.55 12.82 -6.32
C LEU A 84 21.94 12.61 -5.70
N LYS A 85 22.65 11.52 -6.02
CA LYS A 85 24.02 11.27 -5.54
C LYS A 85 24.99 12.37 -6.00
N MET A 86 24.85 12.86 -7.22
CA MET A 86 25.67 13.96 -7.73
C MET A 86 25.38 15.28 -7.01
N MET A 87 24.10 15.58 -6.76
CA MET A 87 23.68 16.74 -5.98
C MET A 87 24.17 16.67 -4.53
N ALA A 88 24.07 15.51 -3.88
CA ALA A 88 24.53 15.30 -2.51
C ALA A 88 26.04 15.56 -2.37
N ARG A 89 26.83 15.05 -3.31
CA ARG A 89 28.27 15.34 -3.39
C ARG A 89 28.59 16.82 -3.63
N ALA A 90 27.72 17.54 -4.34
CA ALA A 90 27.88 18.99 -4.52
C ALA A 90 27.65 19.70 -3.19
N LEU A 91 26.58 19.36 -2.47
CA LEU A 91 26.25 19.97 -1.18
C LEU A 91 27.31 19.67 -0.11
N GLU A 92 27.83 18.44 -0.06
CA GLU A 92 28.95 18.08 0.82
C GLU A 92 30.18 18.96 0.60
N ARG A 93 30.56 19.17 -0.66
CA ARG A 93 31.73 20.01 -1.01
C ARG A 93 31.46 21.48 -0.73
N ILE A 94 30.23 21.95 -0.90
CA ILE A 94 29.82 23.32 -0.57
C ILE A 94 29.85 23.54 0.95
N ASP A 95 29.37 22.57 1.74
CA ASP A 95 29.43 22.62 3.20
C ASP A 95 30.87 22.80 3.69
N ARG A 96 31.79 21.94 3.22
CA ARG A 96 33.22 22.04 3.53
C ARG A 96 33.83 23.37 3.08
N LEU A 97 33.42 23.88 1.93
CA LEU A 97 33.93 25.13 1.38
C LEU A 97 33.50 26.34 2.23
N CYS A 98 32.28 26.33 2.78
CA CYS A 98 31.76 27.40 3.65
C CYS A 98 32.46 27.42 5.02
N GLY A 99 32.88 26.26 5.55
CA GLY A 99 33.50 26.16 6.87
C GLY A 99 32.51 26.35 8.04
N PRO A 100 33.01 26.62 9.26
CA PRO A 100 32.21 26.67 10.49
C PRO A 100 31.42 27.98 10.61
N VAL A 101 30.43 28.17 9.74
CA VAL A 101 29.50 29.31 9.71
C VAL A 101 28.07 28.86 9.95
N ALA A 102 27.17 29.77 10.34
CA ALA A 102 25.78 29.42 10.67
C ALA A 102 25.05 28.71 9.50
N ILE A 103 25.30 29.13 8.26
CA ILE A 103 24.68 28.54 7.06
C ILE A 103 25.13 27.09 6.80
N SER A 104 26.24 26.64 7.39
CA SER A 104 26.73 25.26 7.27
C SER A 104 25.69 24.24 7.78
N ARG A 105 24.92 24.59 8.81
CA ARG A 105 23.82 23.76 9.32
C ARG A 105 22.79 23.45 8.23
N MET A 106 22.48 24.43 7.37
CA MET A 106 21.56 24.24 6.25
C MET A 106 22.13 23.29 5.20
N TRP A 107 23.41 23.39 4.86
CA TRP A 107 24.04 22.49 3.88
C TRP A 107 24.10 21.05 4.38
N TRP A 108 24.39 20.86 5.67
CA TRP A 108 24.41 19.55 6.32
C TRP A 108 23.02 18.88 6.29
N VAL A 109 21.95 19.57 6.72
CA VAL A 109 20.60 18.99 6.65
C VAL A 109 20.10 18.81 5.21
N ALA A 110 20.48 19.70 4.29
CA ALA A 110 20.12 19.58 2.87
C ALA A 110 20.78 18.36 2.21
N ARG A 111 22.04 18.07 2.55
CA ARG A 111 22.71 16.82 2.18
C ARG A 111 21.98 15.62 2.78
N GLY A 112 21.61 15.68 4.06
CA GLY A 112 20.81 14.65 4.72
C GLY A 112 19.49 14.37 3.99
N ALA A 113 18.76 15.40 3.56
CA ALA A 113 17.52 15.23 2.80
C ALA A 113 17.75 14.51 1.47
N LEU A 114 18.84 14.81 0.76
CA LEU A 114 19.21 14.09 -0.47
C LEU A 114 19.60 12.63 -0.18
N GLU A 115 20.36 12.38 0.89
CA GLU A 115 20.72 11.02 1.30
C GLU A 115 19.49 10.20 1.74
N ALA A 116 18.51 10.83 2.40
CA ALA A 116 17.23 10.21 2.75
C ALA A 116 16.45 9.80 1.50
N MET A 117 16.35 10.71 0.52
CA MET A 117 15.68 10.42 -0.75
C MET A 117 16.35 9.27 -1.52
N ILE A 118 17.68 9.15 -1.44
CA ILE A 118 18.44 8.05 -2.06
C ILE A 118 18.22 6.73 -1.30
N ALA A 119 18.30 6.78 0.03
CA ALA A 119 18.28 5.61 0.91
C ALA A 119 16.99 4.79 0.80
N ASP A 120 15.86 5.48 0.74
CA ASP A 120 14.53 4.87 0.71
C ASP A 120 13.81 5.04 -0.64
N GLN A 121 14.53 5.53 -1.68
CA GLN A 121 13.95 5.78 -3.00
C GLN A 121 12.66 6.60 -2.94
N MET A 122 12.68 7.65 -2.12
CA MET A 122 11.51 8.46 -1.79
C MET A 122 10.85 9.09 -3.01
N ALA A 123 9.53 9.29 -2.94
CA ALA A 123 8.78 9.95 -4.00
C ALA A 123 9.25 11.40 -4.19
N LEU A 124 9.53 11.80 -5.44
CA LEU A 124 9.96 13.16 -5.77
C LEU A 124 8.75 14.08 -6.00
N THR A 125 8.06 14.42 -4.92
CA THR A 125 6.88 15.29 -4.92
C THR A 125 7.20 16.70 -5.48
N PRO A 126 6.19 17.46 -5.94
CA PRO A 126 6.39 18.85 -6.36
C PRO A 126 7.08 19.73 -5.30
N ALA A 127 6.73 19.55 -4.02
CA ALA A 127 7.34 20.28 -2.92
C ALA A 127 8.82 19.93 -2.75
N ARG A 128 9.18 18.64 -2.82
CA ARG A 128 10.58 18.20 -2.78
C ARG A 128 11.39 18.74 -3.97
N LYS A 129 10.84 18.70 -5.19
CA LYS A 129 11.48 19.32 -6.37
C LYS A 129 11.69 20.83 -6.20
N ALA A 130 10.72 21.52 -5.58
CA ALA A 130 10.86 22.92 -5.24
C ALA A 130 11.95 23.16 -4.19
N LEU A 131 12.04 22.34 -3.15
CA LEU A 131 13.10 22.39 -2.14
C LEU A 131 14.49 22.19 -2.76
N LEU A 132 14.64 21.21 -3.66
CA LEU A 132 15.88 20.99 -4.41
C LEU A 132 16.27 22.21 -5.27
N SER A 133 15.29 22.89 -5.85
CA SER A 133 15.51 24.13 -6.61
C SER A 133 15.89 25.31 -5.69
N GLN A 134 15.38 25.34 -4.47
CA GLN A 134 15.75 26.35 -3.47
C GLN A 134 17.21 26.20 -3.01
N TYR A 135 17.71 24.96 -2.88
CA TYR A 135 19.14 24.76 -2.61
C TYR A 135 20.01 25.36 -3.72
N ASP A 136 19.69 25.20 -5.02
CA ASP A 136 20.44 25.86 -6.12
C ASP A 136 20.46 27.39 -5.97
N ARG A 137 19.35 27.99 -5.54
CA ARG A 137 19.28 29.44 -5.28
C ARG A 137 20.20 29.88 -4.15
N GLN A 138 20.37 29.06 -3.11
CA GLN A 138 21.34 29.34 -2.05
C GLN A 138 22.79 29.22 -2.56
N ILE A 139 23.08 28.24 -3.42
CA ILE A 139 24.40 28.13 -4.05
C ILE A 139 24.65 29.35 -4.94
N LYS A 140 23.63 29.78 -5.70
CA LYS A 140 23.66 31.01 -6.49
C LYS A 140 24.03 32.20 -5.60
N LYS A 141 23.39 32.36 -4.45
CA LYS A 141 23.65 33.46 -3.51
C LYS A 141 25.13 33.52 -3.09
N ILE A 142 25.75 32.38 -2.76
CA ILE A 142 27.20 32.30 -2.45
C ILE A 142 28.06 32.79 -3.63
N ILE A 143 27.70 32.48 -4.87
CA ILE A 143 28.46 32.89 -6.06
C ILE A 143 28.42 34.41 -6.29
N TYR A 144 27.28 35.05 -6.04
CA TYR A 144 27.11 36.49 -6.31
C TYR A 144 27.53 37.36 -5.12
N GLU A 145 27.23 36.93 -3.89
CA GLU A 145 27.48 37.73 -2.68
C GLU A 145 28.79 37.35 -1.95
N GLY A 146 29.42 36.23 -2.32
CA GLY A 146 30.69 35.79 -1.75
C GLY A 146 30.62 35.58 -0.24
N SER A 147 31.61 36.12 0.50
CA SER A 147 31.70 35.98 1.96
C SER A 147 30.51 36.61 2.71
N ARG A 148 29.84 37.63 2.12
CA ARG A 148 28.63 38.21 2.71
C ARG A 148 27.48 37.20 2.80
N ALA A 149 27.40 36.25 1.86
CA ALA A 149 26.40 35.18 1.92
C ALA A 149 26.57 34.29 3.15
N LEU A 150 27.80 34.13 3.65
CA LEU A 150 28.11 33.29 4.82
C LEU A 150 27.64 33.90 6.14
N GLN A 151 27.46 35.23 6.16
CA GLN A 151 26.98 36.00 7.32
C GLN A 151 25.45 36.15 7.31
N GLY A 152 24.78 35.68 6.26
CA GLY A 152 23.32 35.79 6.15
C GLY A 152 22.59 34.83 7.10
N ASP A 153 21.34 35.18 7.40
CA ASP A 153 20.47 34.35 8.22
C ASP A 153 20.25 32.97 7.60
N VAL A 154 20.21 31.95 8.47
CA VAL A 154 19.94 30.57 8.06
C VAL A 154 18.47 30.47 7.63
N PRO A 155 18.16 30.01 6.40
CA PRO A 155 16.77 29.85 5.95
C PRO A 155 16.04 28.75 6.74
N LEU A 156 15.44 29.10 7.88
CA LEU A 156 14.88 28.14 8.84
C LEU A 156 13.79 27.25 8.25
N LEU A 157 12.97 27.77 7.33
CA LEU A 157 11.97 26.95 6.63
C LEU A 157 12.62 25.85 5.79
N MET A 158 13.72 26.15 5.09
CA MET A 158 14.44 25.13 4.32
C MET A 158 15.05 24.08 5.24
N VAL A 159 15.62 24.51 6.37
CA VAL A 159 16.13 23.59 7.41
C VAL A 159 15.02 22.67 7.91
N LYS A 160 13.85 23.24 8.24
CA LYS A 160 12.67 22.48 8.69
C LYS A 160 12.21 21.45 7.65
N GLU A 161 12.09 21.85 6.39
CA GLU A 161 11.72 20.94 5.28
C GLU A 161 12.76 19.83 5.09
N SER A 162 14.06 20.15 5.15
CA SER A 162 15.12 19.15 5.05
C SER A 162 15.03 18.12 6.18
N ILE A 163 14.83 18.59 7.42
CA ILE A 163 14.70 17.72 8.60
C ILE A 163 13.44 16.86 8.50
N TYR A 164 12.34 17.42 8.00
CA TYR A 164 11.12 16.66 7.76
C TYR A 164 11.36 15.48 6.80
N VAL A 165 12.02 15.73 5.65
CA VAL A 165 12.38 14.65 4.72
C VAL A 165 13.26 13.59 5.40
N VAL A 166 14.24 14.00 6.22
CA VAL A 166 15.08 13.06 6.98
C VAL A 166 14.26 12.26 8.01
N SER A 167 13.24 12.86 8.61
CA SER A 167 12.37 12.21 9.59
C SER A 167 11.54 11.07 8.99
N LEU A 168 11.22 11.16 7.70
CA LEU A 168 10.49 10.13 6.93
C LEU A 168 11.38 8.98 6.47
N CYS A 169 12.69 9.07 6.64
CA CYS A 169 13.61 7.99 6.28
C CYS A 169 13.57 6.91 7.36
N SER A 170 13.53 5.64 6.96
CA SER A 170 13.66 4.48 7.84
C SER A 170 15.11 4.28 8.31
N ARG A 171 16.09 4.58 7.46
CA ARG A 171 17.52 4.33 7.72
C ARG A 171 18.15 5.38 8.62
N ALA A 172 19.13 4.98 9.41
CA ALA A 172 19.93 5.86 10.26
C ALA A 172 21.43 5.51 10.12
N SER A 173 22.06 5.98 9.05
CA SER A 173 23.48 5.76 8.76
C SER A 173 24.17 7.05 8.32
N GLY A 174 25.43 7.25 8.73
CA GLY A 174 26.21 8.44 8.34
C GLY A 174 25.52 9.73 8.73
N VAL A 175 25.41 10.68 7.79
CA VAL A 175 24.78 11.99 7.99
C VAL A 175 23.32 11.89 8.45
N LEU A 176 22.59 10.85 8.03
CA LEU A 176 21.22 10.61 8.49
C LEU A 176 21.16 10.30 9.99
N ALA A 177 22.10 9.49 10.50
CA ALA A 177 22.16 9.16 11.92
C ALA A 177 22.49 10.41 12.76
N GLU A 178 23.46 11.21 12.30
CA GLU A 178 23.85 12.46 12.94
C GLU A 178 22.66 13.42 13.07
N ILE A 179 21.93 13.68 11.98
CA ILE A 179 20.77 14.57 11.98
C ILE A 179 19.66 14.05 12.89
N LYS A 180 19.36 12.76 12.80
CA LYS A 180 18.32 12.14 13.64
C LYS A 180 18.66 12.23 15.13
N GLN A 181 19.93 12.03 15.48
CA GLN A 181 20.39 12.17 16.86
C GLN A 181 20.30 13.62 17.33
N VAL A 182 20.80 14.58 16.55
CA VAL A 182 20.80 16.00 16.91
C VAL A 182 19.39 16.52 17.15
N TYR A 183 18.42 16.14 16.31
CA TYR A 183 17.04 16.64 16.41
C TYR A 183 16.07 15.68 17.14
N ASP A 184 16.56 14.60 17.75
CA ASP A 184 15.75 13.54 18.40
C ASP A 184 14.60 13.04 17.50
N LEU A 185 14.93 12.78 16.24
CA LEU A 185 13.96 12.33 15.25
C LEU A 185 13.72 10.82 15.43
N ARG A 186 12.55 10.48 15.94
CA ARG A 186 12.07 9.10 15.98
C ARG A 186 11.28 8.82 14.70
N ALA A 187 11.65 7.75 13.99
CA ALA A 187 10.93 7.31 12.79
C ALA A 187 9.51 6.91 13.19
N ARG A 188 8.61 7.88 13.08
CA ARG A 188 7.20 7.75 13.40
C ARG A 188 6.46 7.22 12.19
N LEU A 189 6.75 7.76 11.01
CA LEU A 189 6.09 7.44 9.74
C LEU A 189 7.17 7.40 8.67
N THR A 190 7.16 6.42 7.79
CA THR A 190 8.07 6.39 6.63
C THR A 190 7.46 7.10 5.42
N ASP A 191 8.29 7.49 4.46
CA ASP A 191 7.78 8.07 3.21
C ASP A 191 6.85 7.10 2.46
N THR A 192 7.17 5.81 2.44
CA THR A 192 6.34 4.79 1.80
C THR A 192 4.98 4.65 2.48
N GLU A 193 4.94 4.59 3.81
CA GLU A 193 3.69 4.58 4.58
C GLU A 193 2.86 5.84 4.29
N LEU A 194 3.50 7.02 4.29
CA LEU A 194 2.82 8.28 4.00
C LEU A 194 2.22 8.31 2.58
N GLN A 195 2.96 7.87 1.56
CA GLN A 195 2.45 7.83 0.18
C GLN A 195 1.27 6.84 0.05
N ASN A 196 1.32 5.69 0.72
CA ASN A 196 0.24 4.71 0.71
C ASN A 196 -1.04 5.30 1.32
N GLU A 197 -0.94 5.94 2.48
CA GLU A 197 -2.07 6.60 3.13
C GLU A 197 -2.64 7.76 2.29
N ILE A 198 -1.79 8.53 1.60
CA ILE A 198 -2.25 9.57 0.66
C ILE A 198 -3.01 8.96 -0.52
N ALA A 199 -2.52 7.83 -1.05
CA ALA A 199 -3.17 7.12 -2.16
C ALA A 199 -4.57 6.61 -1.75
N LEU A 200 -4.69 6.08 -0.53
CA LEU A 200 -5.95 5.64 0.07
C LEU A 200 -6.96 6.79 0.22
N MET A 201 -6.54 7.95 0.73
CA MET A 201 -7.45 9.10 0.89
C MET A 201 -7.88 9.76 -0.42
N SER A 202 -7.07 9.63 -1.47
CA SER A 202 -7.29 10.39 -2.71
C SER A 202 -8.36 9.81 -3.64
N GLY A 203 -8.98 8.66 -3.31
CA GLY A 203 -10.23 8.12 -3.88
C GLY A 203 -10.28 7.89 -5.40
N GLY A 204 -10.08 8.92 -6.21
CA GLY A 204 -10.07 8.88 -7.68
C GLY A 204 -8.84 8.24 -8.32
N SER A 205 -7.73 8.07 -7.60
CA SER A 205 -6.58 7.25 -8.05
C SER A 205 -6.67 5.79 -7.59
N GLY A 206 -7.33 5.54 -6.45
CA GLY A 206 -7.59 4.20 -5.96
C GLY A 206 -8.59 3.43 -6.83
N SER A 207 -9.61 4.11 -7.41
CA SER A 207 -10.54 3.47 -8.34
C SER A 207 -9.86 3.03 -9.64
N VAL A 208 -8.98 3.85 -10.21
CA VAL A 208 -8.23 3.48 -11.43
C VAL A 208 -7.27 2.34 -11.14
N LEU A 209 -6.52 2.39 -10.04
CA LEU A 209 -5.62 1.29 -9.67
C LEU A 209 -6.38 0.00 -9.37
N ARG A 210 -7.56 0.08 -8.75
CA ARG A 210 -8.44 -1.07 -8.51
C ARG A 210 -8.95 -1.65 -9.83
N THR A 211 -9.48 -0.83 -10.73
CA THR A 211 -9.90 -1.30 -12.06
C THR A 211 -8.73 -1.91 -12.85
N VAL A 212 -7.53 -1.33 -12.73
CA VAL A 212 -6.33 -1.89 -13.39
C VAL A 212 -5.92 -3.22 -12.74
N ALA A 213 -6.00 -3.35 -11.42
CA ALA A 213 -5.74 -4.61 -10.70
C ALA A 213 -6.78 -5.70 -11.04
N GLU A 214 -8.07 -5.35 -11.10
CA GLU A 214 -9.17 -6.25 -11.52
C GLU A 214 -8.98 -6.72 -12.97
N ASN A 215 -8.56 -5.82 -13.87
CA ASN A 215 -8.24 -6.19 -15.25
C ASN A 215 -7.00 -7.09 -15.33
N LEU A 216 -5.95 -6.77 -14.56
CA LEU A 216 -4.75 -7.61 -14.45
C LEU A 216 -5.08 -9.03 -13.94
N LYS A 217 -5.99 -9.13 -12.96
CA LYS A 217 -6.47 -10.41 -12.42
C LYS A 217 -7.15 -11.24 -13.52
N THR A 218 -8.03 -10.61 -14.30
CA THR A 218 -8.71 -11.27 -15.42
C THR A 218 -7.72 -11.75 -16.47
N GLU A 219 -6.80 -10.88 -16.92
CA GLU A 219 -5.79 -11.26 -17.93
C GLU A 219 -4.85 -12.38 -17.43
N LEU A 220 -4.46 -12.36 -16.15
CA LEU A 220 -3.66 -13.44 -15.55
C LEU A 220 -4.43 -14.76 -15.47
N ALA A 221 -5.74 -14.72 -15.18
CA ALA A 221 -6.59 -15.90 -15.16
C ALA A 221 -6.70 -16.55 -16.56
N ASP A 222 -6.88 -15.73 -17.60
CA ASP A 222 -6.95 -16.20 -18.99
C ASP A 222 -5.65 -16.87 -19.46
N VAL A 223 -4.50 -16.29 -19.08
CA VAL A 223 -3.18 -16.89 -19.36
C VAL A 223 -3.02 -18.23 -18.66
N LYS A 224 -3.40 -18.33 -17.38
CA LYS A 224 -3.32 -19.60 -16.63
C LYS A 224 -4.25 -20.65 -17.20
N GLN A 225 -5.48 -20.30 -17.55
CA GLN A 225 -6.42 -21.21 -18.18
C GLN A 225 -5.86 -21.76 -19.51
N SER A 226 -5.20 -20.91 -20.29
CA SER A 226 -4.55 -21.34 -21.54
C SER A 226 -3.41 -22.33 -21.29
N LEU A 227 -2.59 -22.09 -20.25
CA LEU A 227 -1.53 -23.02 -19.83
C LEU A 227 -2.08 -24.33 -19.25
N ASP A 228 -3.19 -24.29 -18.51
CA ASP A 228 -3.85 -25.48 -17.96
C ASP A 228 -4.42 -26.37 -19.08
N LEU A 229 -5.04 -25.78 -20.10
CA LEU A 229 -5.50 -26.49 -21.28
C LEU A 229 -4.34 -27.12 -22.07
N ALA A 230 -3.20 -26.43 -22.15
CA ALA A 230 -1.97 -26.95 -22.73
C ALA A 230 -1.45 -28.17 -21.94
N ALA A 231 -1.44 -28.07 -20.61
CA ALA A 231 -0.99 -29.14 -19.72
C ALA A 231 -1.88 -30.39 -19.78
N GLN A 232 -3.17 -30.22 -20.04
CA GLN A 232 -4.13 -31.32 -20.20
C GLN A 232 -4.07 -31.99 -21.59
N GLY A 233 -3.33 -31.41 -22.55
CA GLY A 233 -3.26 -31.91 -23.93
C GLY A 233 -4.57 -31.78 -24.70
N VAL A 234 -5.47 -30.89 -24.23
CA VAL A 234 -6.83 -30.71 -24.78
C VAL A 234 -6.84 -29.68 -25.92
N ALA A 235 -5.82 -28.81 -26.02
CA ALA A 235 -5.72 -27.74 -27.01
C ALA A 235 -4.34 -27.67 -27.69
N ASP A 236 -4.33 -27.39 -29.00
CA ASP A 236 -3.14 -26.95 -29.73
C ASP A 236 -2.83 -25.51 -29.31
N THR A 237 -2.07 -25.38 -28.21
CA THR A 237 -1.88 -24.09 -27.55
C THR A 237 -0.88 -23.25 -28.32
N ASP A 238 -1.32 -22.08 -28.81
CA ASP A 238 -0.42 -21.11 -29.41
C ASP A 238 0.36 -20.37 -28.31
N TYR A 239 1.57 -20.84 -28.03
CA TYR A 239 2.47 -20.19 -27.09
C TYR A 239 2.92 -18.79 -27.53
N GLY A 240 2.76 -18.44 -28.81
CA GLY A 240 2.89 -17.08 -29.31
C GLY A 240 1.84 -16.15 -28.70
N ASP A 241 0.58 -16.56 -28.69
CA ASP A 241 -0.53 -15.80 -28.09
C ASP A 241 -0.38 -15.68 -26.57
N VAL A 242 0.08 -16.75 -25.92
CA VAL A 242 0.42 -16.72 -24.48
C VAL A 242 1.52 -15.69 -24.22
N ALA A 243 2.59 -15.69 -25.01
CA ALA A 243 3.68 -14.72 -24.87
C ALA A 243 3.22 -13.27 -25.10
N GLU A 244 2.33 -13.02 -26.07
CA GLU A 244 1.74 -11.70 -26.27
C GLU A 244 0.88 -11.27 -25.08
N SER A 245 0.11 -12.18 -24.51
CA SER A 245 -0.71 -11.93 -23.33
C SER A 245 0.16 -11.59 -22.11
N LEU A 246 1.24 -12.34 -21.88
CA LEU A 246 2.25 -12.03 -20.86
C LEU A 246 2.87 -10.64 -21.07
N MET A 247 3.16 -10.24 -22.31
CA MET A 247 3.69 -8.91 -22.63
C MET A 247 2.68 -7.78 -22.34
N ARG A 248 1.38 -8.01 -22.60
CA ARG A 248 0.32 -7.04 -22.27
C ARG A 248 0.19 -6.86 -20.75
N VAL A 249 0.08 -7.95 -20.01
CA VAL A 249 0.07 -7.95 -18.53
C VAL A 249 1.31 -7.21 -18.00
N ALA A 250 2.49 -7.49 -18.55
CA ALA A 250 3.72 -6.83 -18.14
C ALA A 250 3.71 -5.31 -18.41
N GLY A 251 3.07 -4.85 -19.48
CA GLY A 251 2.88 -3.42 -19.75
C GLY A 251 1.99 -2.76 -18.70
N THR A 252 0.90 -3.42 -18.32
CA THR A 252 -0.05 -2.94 -17.32
C THR A 252 0.55 -2.95 -15.90
N LEU A 253 1.42 -3.92 -15.57
CA LEU A 253 2.16 -3.93 -14.30
C LEU A 253 3.04 -2.68 -14.08
N VAL A 254 3.57 -2.09 -15.16
CA VAL A 254 4.32 -0.82 -15.08
C VAL A 254 3.41 0.33 -14.62
N MET A 255 2.15 0.34 -15.07
CA MET A 255 1.18 1.38 -14.73
C MET A 255 0.83 1.39 -13.25
N VAL A 256 0.89 0.23 -12.59
CA VAL A 256 0.65 0.05 -11.14
C VAL A 256 1.95 -0.01 -10.32
N HIS A 257 3.08 0.42 -10.91
CA HIS A 257 4.41 0.49 -10.27
C HIS A 257 5.06 -0.85 -9.88
N LEU A 258 4.53 -1.99 -10.34
CA LEU A 258 5.13 -3.32 -10.20
C LEU A 258 6.19 -3.57 -11.28
N ASN A 259 7.27 -2.77 -11.22
CA ASN A 259 8.30 -2.74 -12.26
C ASN A 259 9.18 -3.99 -12.29
N GLN A 260 9.42 -4.63 -11.15
CA GLN A 260 10.27 -5.84 -11.08
C GLN A 260 9.54 -7.04 -11.68
N GLU A 261 8.27 -7.17 -11.34
CA GLU A 261 7.31 -8.14 -11.84
C GLU A 261 7.11 -7.98 -13.35
N SER A 262 7.01 -6.74 -13.84
CA SER A 262 6.96 -6.43 -15.28
C SER A 262 8.20 -6.93 -16.03
N VAL A 263 9.41 -6.73 -15.47
CA VAL A 263 10.66 -7.19 -16.10
C VAL A 263 10.70 -8.71 -16.15
N LEU A 264 10.41 -9.37 -15.02
CA LEU A 264 10.35 -10.83 -14.93
C LEU A 264 9.38 -11.41 -15.97
N LEU A 265 8.19 -10.83 -16.08
CA LEU A 265 7.15 -11.32 -16.99
C LEU A 265 7.53 -11.13 -18.47
N LYS A 266 8.23 -10.04 -18.81
CA LYS A 266 8.79 -9.83 -20.17
C LYS A 266 9.87 -10.85 -20.51
N GLU A 267 10.74 -11.18 -19.57
CA GLU A 267 11.75 -12.22 -19.75
C GLU A 267 11.11 -13.60 -19.97
N ARG A 268 10.04 -13.91 -19.22
CA ARG A 268 9.27 -15.14 -19.41
C ARG A 268 8.54 -15.17 -20.73
N ALA A 269 7.89 -14.08 -21.13
CA ALA A 269 7.25 -13.98 -22.44
C ALA A 269 8.22 -14.26 -23.59
N ALA A 270 9.47 -13.75 -23.51
CA ALA A 270 10.49 -14.01 -24.52
C ALA A 270 10.91 -15.48 -24.62
N LYS A 271 10.87 -16.23 -23.51
CA LYS A 271 11.12 -17.67 -23.47
C LYS A 271 9.92 -18.46 -24.01
N VAL A 272 8.71 -18.15 -23.53
CA VAL A 272 7.46 -18.80 -23.96
C VAL A 272 7.23 -18.64 -25.46
N ARG A 273 7.62 -17.51 -26.05
CA ARG A 273 7.53 -17.29 -27.51
C ARG A 273 8.35 -18.28 -28.35
N GLN A 274 9.35 -18.92 -27.75
CA GLN A 274 10.21 -19.90 -28.44
C GLN A 274 9.65 -21.32 -28.34
N TRP A 275 8.61 -21.52 -27.51
CA TRP A 275 7.98 -22.82 -27.35
C TRP A 275 7.17 -23.19 -28.59
N GLN A 276 7.27 -24.46 -28.99
CA GLN A 276 6.50 -25.05 -30.09
C GLN A 276 5.52 -26.07 -29.52
N ALA A 277 4.34 -26.18 -30.15
CA ALA A 277 3.37 -27.19 -29.76
C ALA A 277 3.98 -28.60 -29.95
N GLY A 278 4.07 -29.36 -28.86
CA GLY A 278 4.63 -30.73 -28.84
C GLY A 278 6.01 -30.89 -28.18
N ASP A 279 6.80 -29.82 -28.07
CA ASP A 279 8.15 -29.85 -27.45
C ASP A 279 8.16 -29.42 -25.98
N VAL A 280 7.04 -28.89 -25.49
CA VAL A 280 6.89 -28.44 -24.10
C VAL A 280 6.41 -29.60 -23.23
N ASP A 281 7.22 -29.99 -22.25
CA ASP A 281 6.83 -30.90 -21.19
C ASP A 281 6.12 -30.13 -20.06
N PRO A 282 4.82 -30.37 -19.81
CA PRO A 282 4.10 -29.71 -18.70
C PRO A 282 4.65 -30.06 -17.31
N GLN A 283 5.39 -31.17 -17.18
CA GLN A 283 6.10 -31.52 -15.94
C GLN A 283 7.54 -31.02 -15.92
N GLY A 284 7.99 -30.36 -16.99
CA GLY A 284 9.31 -29.79 -17.11
C GLY A 284 9.53 -28.57 -16.21
N LEU A 285 10.78 -28.37 -15.81
CA LEU A 285 11.20 -27.26 -14.95
C LEU A 285 10.88 -25.87 -15.54
N GLU A 286 10.87 -25.74 -16.86
CA GLU A 286 10.58 -24.47 -17.52
C GLU A 286 9.10 -24.09 -17.43
N PHE A 287 8.20 -25.05 -17.60
CA PHE A 287 6.75 -24.86 -17.48
C PHE A 287 6.37 -24.58 -16.03
N GLN A 288 6.86 -25.39 -15.09
CA GLN A 288 6.66 -25.16 -13.65
C GLN A 288 7.18 -23.79 -13.21
N GLY A 289 8.36 -23.39 -13.67
CA GLY A 289 8.92 -22.07 -13.35
C GLY A 289 8.11 -20.90 -13.90
N LEU A 290 7.40 -21.07 -15.02
CA LEU A 290 6.45 -20.06 -15.52
C LEU A 290 5.21 -19.96 -14.61
N VAL A 291 4.65 -21.10 -14.21
CA VAL A 291 3.48 -21.15 -13.31
C VAL A 291 3.80 -20.54 -11.95
N ASP A 292 4.96 -20.85 -11.38
CA ASP A 292 5.43 -20.28 -10.11
C ASP A 292 5.58 -18.75 -10.21
N ASP A 293 6.17 -18.25 -11.29
CA ASP A 293 6.33 -16.81 -11.51
C ASP A 293 4.97 -16.12 -11.70
N LEU A 294 4.04 -16.74 -12.42
CA LEU A 294 2.68 -16.22 -12.58
C LEU A 294 1.93 -16.16 -11.24
N LEU A 295 2.10 -17.16 -10.37
CA LEU A 295 1.51 -17.17 -9.04
C LEU A 295 2.15 -16.11 -8.13
N ALA A 296 3.46 -15.88 -8.23
CA ALA A 296 4.13 -14.81 -7.50
C ALA A 296 3.63 -13.43 -7.94
N ILE A 297 3.47 -13.20 -9.24
CA ILE A 297 2.95 -11.95 -9.81
C ILE A 297 1.50 -11.73 -9.40
N GLU A 298 0.67 -12.77 -9.45
CA GLU A 298 -0.71 -12.70 -8.99
C GLU A 298 -0.80 -12.31 -7.51
N ASN A 299 0.06 -12.87 -6.66
CA ASN A 299 0.12 -12.49 -5.25
C ASN A 299 0.59 -11.04 -5.04
N ALA A 300 1.47 -10.52 -5.91
CA ALA A 300 1.86 -9.11 -5.89
C ALA A 300 0.70 -8.17 -6.28
N VAL A 301 -0.10 -8.55 -7.29
CA VAL A 301 -1.31 -7.81 -7.71
C VAL A 301 -2.38 -7.85 -6.61
N ALA A 302 -2.62 -9.00 -6.00
CA ALA A 302 -3.55 -9.13 -4.88
C ALA A 302 -3.10 -8.31 -3.65
N GLY A 303 -1.78 -8.25 -3.40
CA GLY A 303 -1.20 -7.41 -2.36
C GLY A 303 -1.44 -5.92 -2.60
N LEU A 304 -1.38 -5.48 -3.85
CA LEU A 304 -1.72 -4.11 -4.24
C LEU A 304 -3.19 -3.81 -3.97
N GLU A 305 -4.11 -4.70 -4.36
CA GLU A 305 -5.55 -4.52 -4.15
C GLU A 305 -5.91 -4.44 -2.66
N ARG A 306 -5.35 -5.31 -1.81
CA ARG A 306 -5.54 -5.24 -0.36
C ARG A 306 -4.89 -4.02 0.29
N SER A 307 -3.81 -3.50 -0.27
CA SER A 307 -3.23 -2.24 0.21
C SER A 307 -4.13 -1.03 -0.07
N LEU A 308 -5.12 -1.19 -0.97
CA LEU A 308 -6.10 -0.18 -1.35
C LEU A 308 -7.44 -0.33 -0.61
N THR A 309 -7.68 -1.43 0.13
CA THR A 309 -8.88 -1.62 0.95
C THR A 309 -8.67 -1.18 2.41
N PRO A 310 -9.66 -0.52 3.06
CA PRO A 310 -9.53 -0.12 4.47
C PRO A 310 -9.44 -1.33 5.42
N ALA A 311 -8.44 -1.29 6.30
CA ALA A 311 -8.25 -1.87 7.65
C ALA A 311 -8.85 -3.23 8.10
N ASP A 312 -9.95 -3.75 7.54
CA ASP A 312 -10.59 -4.98 8.05
C ASP A 312 -9.96 -6.26 7.48
N ASP A 313 -9.27 -6.20 6.33
CA ASP A 313 -8.56 -7.34 5.74
C ASP A 313 -7.15 -7.57 6.30
N MET A 314 -6.66 -6.69 7.18
CA MET A 314 -5.32 -6.83 7.78
C MET A 314 -5.16 -8.07 8.66
N ARG A 315 -6.26 -8.73 9.07
CA ARG A 315 -6.20 -10.02 9.80
C ARG A 315 -5.77 -11.18 8.89
N SER A 316 -5.83 -11.01 7.56
CA SER A 316 -5.39 -12.01 6.58
C SER A 316 -3.93 -11.82 6.12
N ALA A 317 -3.20 -10.85 6.67
CA ALA A 317 -1.80 -10.56 6.32
C ALA A 317 -0.79 -11.64 6.80
N GLU A 318 -1.26 -12.68 7.50
CA GLU A 318 -0.41 -13.75 8.02
C GLU A 318 -0.22 -14.92 7.05
N THR A 319 -0.92 -14.95 5.91
CA THR A 319 -0.71 -15.99 4.89
C THR A 319 0.54 -15.69 4.05
N ARG A 320 1.72 -15.90 4.64
CA ARG A 320 3.04 -15.89 3.94
C ARG A 320 3.27 -17.09 3.03
N ASN A 321 2.22 -17.81 2.65
CA ASN A 321 2.38 -18.98 1.79
C ASN A 321 2.32 -18.54 0.33
N THR A 322 3.49 -18.20 -0.23
CA THR A 322 3.66 -17.80 -1.63
C THR A 322 3.38 -18.94 -2.62
N ARG A 323 2.88 -20.09 -2.16
CA ARG A 323 2.46 -21.25 -2.97
C ARG A 323 0.96 -21.32 -3.19
N ILE A 324 0.17 -20.46 -2.53
CA ILE A 324 -1.28 -20.41 -2.67
C ILE A 324 -1.63 -19.07 -3.31
N SER A 325 -2.50 -19.11 -4.32
CA SER A 325 -3.06 -17.89 -4.91
C SER A 325 -3.92 -17.19 -3.88
N LEU A 326 -3.57 -15.94 -3.57
CA LEU A 326 -4.32 -15.08 -2.67
C LEU A 326 -5.73 -14.79 -3.20
N TYR A 327 -5.96 -14.85 -4.53
CA TYR A 327 -7.27 -14.69 -5.15
C TYR A 327 -8.15 -15.93 -5.04
N GLN A 328 -7.59 -17.12 -5.19
CA GLN A 328 -8.36 -18.37 -5.00
C GLN A 328 -8.86 -18.49 -3.57
N LEU A 329 -8.07 -18.04 -2.59
CA LEU A 329 -8.48 -17.98 -1.20
C LEU A 329 -9.64 -17.00 -0.98
N ASP A 330 -9.61 -15.85 -1.67
CA ASP A 330 -10.65 -14.85 -1.59
C ASP A 330 -11.95 -15.31 -2.28
N GLU A 331 -11.84 -15.89 -3.48
CA GLU A 331 -12.95 -16.49 -4.21
C GLU A 331 -13.60 -17.63 -3.41
N ALA A 332 -12.78 -18.49 -2.78
CA ALA A 332 -13.29 -19.53 -1.89
C ALA A 332 -14.03 -18.94 -0.68
N ARG A 333 -13.54 -17.83 -0.11
CA ARG A 333 -14.24 -17.13 0.99
C ARG A 333 -15.56 -16.54 0.53
N VAL A 334 -15.59 -15.82 -0.59
CA VAL A 334 -16.81 -15.25 -1.18
C VAL A 334 -17.83 -16.34 -1.48
N ALA A 335 -17.41 -17.46 -2.07
CA ALA A 335 -18.29 -18.59 -2.35
C ALA A 335 -18.87 -19.19 -1.06
N VAL A 336 -18.05 -19.35 -0.01
CA VAL A 336 -18.52 -19.83 1.30
C VAL A 336 -19.48 -18.85 1.97
N VAL A 337 -19.26 -17.53 1.85
CA VAL A 337 -20.20 -16.52 2.34
C VAL A 337 -21.54 -16.65 1.61
N GLY A 338 -21.54 -16.74 0.28
CA GLY A 338 -22.76 -16.90 -0.52
C GLY A 338 -23.53 -18.19 -0.19
N GLU A 339 -22.82 -19.29 0.06
CA GLU A 339 -23.43 -20.56 0.50
C GLU A 339 -24.04 -20.42 1.91
N CYS A 340 -23.33 -19.79 2.84
CA CYS A 340 -23.85 -19.54 4.19
C CYS A 340 -25.11 -18.67 4.15
N ARG A 341 -25.12 -17.58 3.37
CA ARG A 341 -26.29 -16.70 3.20
C ARG A 341 -27.47 -17.42 2.56
N SER A 342 -27.21 -18.30 1.58
CA SER A 342 -28.24 -19.16 0.98
C SER A 342 -28.87 -20.09 2.02
N GLY A 343 -28.04 -20.72 2.87
CA GLY A 343 -28.49 -21.53 3.99
C GLY A 343 -29.30 -20.75 5.03
N LEU A 344 -28.89 -19.52 5.37
CA LEU A 344 -29.62 -18.65 6.28
C LEU A 344 -30.97 -18.20 5.69
N THR A 345 -31.02 -17.92 4.39
CA THR A 345 -32.28 -17.57 3.69
C THR A 345 -33.27 -18.72 3.72
N LEU A 346 -32.81 -19.96 3.48
CA LEU A 346 -33.64 -21.16 3.63
C LEU A 346 -34.14 -21.32 5.06
N THR A 347 -33.27 -21.09 6.04
CA THR A 347 -33.61 -21.16 7.46
C THR A 347 -34.67 -20.12 7.84
N LYS A 348 -34.52 -18.86 7.44
CA LYS A 348 -35.51 -17.79 7.69
C LYS A 348 -36.88 -18.14 7.10
N ARG A 349 -36.93 -18.67 5.88
CA ARG A 349 -38.19 -19.13 5.25
C ARG A 349 -38.83 -20.28 6.01
N ALA A 350 -38.05 -21.25 6.46
CA ALA A 350 -38.56 -22.38 7.24
C ALA A 350 -39.12 -21.92 8.60
N VAL A 351 -38.43 -21.00 9.28
CA VAL A 351 -38.89 -20.42 10.55
C VAL A 351 -40.16 -19.58 10.36
N ALA A 352 -40.25 -18.80 9.28
CA ALA A 352 -41.47 -18.05 8.95
C ALA A 352 -42.66 -18.99 8.69
N SER A 353 -42.47 -20.02 7.86
CA SER A 353 -43.51 -21.04 7.60
C SER A 353 -43.95 -21.77 8.87
N PHE A 354 -43.03 -22.06 9.78
CA PHE A 354 -43.34 -22.65 11.09
C PHE A 354 -44.27 -21.76 11.92
N VAL A 355 -44.02 -20.45 11.95
CA VAL A 355 -44.86 -19.47 12.67
C VAL A 355 -46.22 -19.29 11.99
N GLU A 356 -46.27 -19.23 10.65
CA GLU A 356 -47.49 -19.02 9.88
C GLU A 356 -48.44 -20.23 9.89
N ASN A 357 -47.90 -21.44 9.98
CA ASN A 357 -48.68 -22.69 9.94
C ASN A 357 -48.93 -23.28 11.33
N ASN A 358 -49.29 -22.44 12.30
CA ASN A 358 -49.67 -22.85 13.67
C ASN A 358 -48.63 -23.77 14.36
N TRP A 359 -47.33 -23.46 14.23
CA TRP A 359 -46.25 -24.20 14.89
C TRP A 359 -46.05 -25.63 14.36
N ASP A 360 -46.30 -25.88 13.07
CA ASP A 360 -46.03 -27.18 12.46
C ASP A 360 -44.53 -27.46 12.32
N SER A 361 -44.02 -28.30 13.22
CA SER A 361 -42.63 -28.76 13.29
C SER A 361 -42.08 -29.36 11.99
N MET A 362 -42.95 -29.83 11.07
CA MET A 362 -42.52 -30.41 9.79
C MET A 362 -41.68 -29.41 8.97
N HIS A 363 -41.99 -28.12 9.07
CA HIS A 363 -41.24 -27.05 8.42
C HIS A 363 -39.81 -26.87 8.95
N LEU A 364 -39.52 -27.31 10.18
CA LEU A 364 -38.21 -27.15 10.82
C LEU A 364 -37.29 -28.37 10.64
N THR A 365 -37.78 -29.49 10.13
CA THR A 365 -37.05 -30.78 10.08
C THR A 365 -35.66 -30.67 9.42
N ASN A 366 -35.52 -29.87 8.37
CA ASN A 366 -34.25 -29.72 7.64
C ASN A 366 -33.37 -28.57 8.17
N VAL A 367 -33.91 -27.72 9.02
CA VAL A 367 -33.20 -26.51 9.50
C VAL A 367 -31.92 -26.84 10.28
N PRO A 368 -31.89 -27.85 11.17
CA PRO A 368 -30.67 -28.15 11.91
C PRO A 368 -29.49 -28.60 11.03
N ALA A 369 -29.77 -29.38 9.97
CA ALA A 369 -28.77 -29.76 8.99
C ALA A 369 -28.23 -28.54 8.24
N THR A 370 -29.10 -27.63 7.81
CA THR A 370 -28.71 -26.36 7.17
C THR A 370 -27.85 -25.50 8.10
N LEU A 371 -28.25 -25.32 9.36
CA LEU A 371 -27.46 -24.54 10.32
C LEU A 371 -26.11 -25.18 10.66
N THR A 372 -26.02 -26.51 10.59
CA THR A 372 -24.74 -27.23 10.72
C THR A 372 -23.82 -26.93 9.54
N ALA A 373 -24.34 -26.93 8.32
CA ALA A 373 -23.57 -26.54 7.14
C ALA A 373 -23.10 -25.08 7.23
N VAL A 374 -23.98 -24.15 7.63
CA VAL A 374 -23.63 -22.74 7.88
C VAL A 374 -22.54 -22.63 8.96
N SER A 375 -22.66 -23.35 10.07
CA SER A 375 -21.64 -23.35 11.14
C SER A 375 -20.27 -23.88 10.67
N GLY A 376 -20.29 -24.85 9.75
CA GLY A 376 -19.09 -25.32 9.05
C GLY A 376 -18.44 -24.24 8.19
N GLY A 377 -19.24 -23.53 7.38
CA GLY A 377 -18.78 -22.39 6.59
C GLY A 377 -18.23 -21.25 7.45
N LEU A 378 -18.88 -20.91 8.55
CA LEU A 378 -18.40 -19.91 9.51
C LEU A 378 -17.08 -20.32 10.20
N THR A 379 -16.85 -21.63 10.37
CA THR A 379 -15.55 -22.15 10.86
C THR A 379 -14.45 -21.92 9.83
N PHE A 380 -14.72 -22.15 8.54
CA PHE A 380 -13.77 -21.88 7.45
C PHE A 380 -13.43 -20.38 7.33
N LEU A 381 -14.41 -19.51 7.59
CA LEU A 381 -14.22 -18.06 7.60
C LEU A 381 -13.58 -17.53 8.89
N GLU A 382 -13.23 -18.39 9.85
CA GLU A 382 -12.68 -18.03 11.17
C GLU A 382 -13.60 -17.08 11.99
N LEU A 383 -14.92 -17.21 11.80
CA LEU A 383 -15.95 -16.39 12.46
C LEU A 383 -16.52 -17.09 13.70
N ASP A 384 -15.68 -17.31 14.71
CA ASP A 384 -16.04 -18.07 15.92
C ASP A 384 -17.28 -17.55 16.65
N ARG A 385 -17.46 -16.22 16.71
CA ARG A 385 -18.62 -15.59 17.36
C ARG A 385 -19.92 -15.88 16.60
N ALA A 386 -19.92 -15.69 15.28
CA ALA A 386 -21.09 -15.94 14.45
C ALA A 386 -21.46 -17.43 14.47
N LYS A 387 -20.44 -18.30 14.42
CA LYS A 387 -20.62 -19.75 14.58
C LYS A 387 -21.31 -20.09 15.90
N ALA A 388 -20.86 -19.53 17.02
CA ALA A 388 -21.45 -19.79 18.32
C ALA A 388 -22.94 -19.39 18.38
N VAL A 389 -23.33 -18.29 17.72
CA VAL A 389 -24.74 -17.89 17.59
C VAL A 389 -25.53 -18.92 16.75
N MET A 390 -24.98 -19.37 15.62
CA MET A 390 -25.64 -20.38 14.78
C MET A 390 -25.77 -21.73 15.47
N ASP A 391 -24.75 -22.16 16.21
CA ASP A 391 -24.79 -23.37 17.04
C ASP A 391 -25.87 -23.26 18.13
N ALA A 392 -26.04 -22.09 18.76
CA ALA A 392 -27.09 -21.86 19.75
C ALA A 392 -28.50 -21.91 19.11
N CYS A 393 -28.68 -21.28 17.95
CA CYS A 393 -29.93 -21.36 17.19
C CYS A 393 -30.27 -22.80 16.80
N ARG A 394 -29.28 -23.57 16.31
CA ARG A 394 -29.46 -25.00 15.98
C ARG A 394 -29.91 -25.79 17.20
N ASN A 395 -29.19 -25.66 18.32
CA ASN A 395 -29.49 -26.39 19.54
C ASN A 395 -30.89 -26.06 20.07
N TYR A 396 -31.33 -24.79 19.99
CA TYR A 396 -32.69 -24.41 20.37
C TYR A 396 -33.75 -25.07 19.48
N ILE A 397 -33.55 -25.09 18.16
CA ILE A 397 -34.48 -25.73 17.24
C ILE A 397 -34.55 -27.25 17.48
N GLU A 398 -33.41 -27.93 17.62
CA GLU A 398 -33.35 -29.38 17.83
C GLU A 398 -33.93 -29.81 19.18
N GLN A 399 -33.56 -29.11 20.26
CA GLN A 399 -33.86 -29.55 21.62
C GLN A 399 -35.18 -29.02 22.14
N VAL A 400 -35.70 -27.92 21.59
CA VAL A 400 -36.93 -27.28 22.07
C VAL A 400 -38.05 -27.38 21.04
N LEU A 401 -37.81 -26.95 19.80
CA LEU A 401 -38.89 -26.84 18.79
C LEU A 401 -39.23 -28.17 18.10
N LEU A 402 -38.25 -29.07 17.98
CA LEU A 402 -38.42 -30.42 17.41
C LEU A 402 -38.57 -31.51 18.47
N ALA A 403 -38.66 -31.15 19.76
CA ALA A 403 -38.87 -32.10 20.83
C ALA A 403 -40.23 -32.80 20.70
N ARG A 404 -40.32 -34.07 21.13
CA ARG A 404 -41.54 -34.90 21.03
C ARG A 404 -42.77 -34.29 21.74
N ASP A 405 -42.54 -33.51 22.80
CA ASP A 405 -43.57 -32.83 23.60
C ASP A 405 -43.40 -31.29 23.54
N ALA A 406 -42.97 -30.76 22.40
CA ALA A 406 -42.72 -29.32 22.25
C ALA A 406 -44.03 -28.51 22.46
N GLU A 407 -44.05 -27.68 23.51
CA GLU A 407 -45.07 -26.65 23.66
C GLU A 407 -44.87 -25.52 22.65
N ALA A 408 -45.96 -24.84 22.28
CA ALA A 408 -45.89 -23.69 21.40
C ALA A 408 -44.95 -22.61 22.00
N PRO A 409 -43.89 -22.20 21.30
CA PRO A 409 -42.93 -21.24 21.82
C PRO A 409 -43.57 -19.86 21.99
N SER A 410 -43.09 -19.07 22.96
CA SER A 410 -43.52 -17.69 23.10
C SER A 410 -43.05 -16.85 21.91
N ARG A 411 -43.86 -15.86 21.53
CA ARG A 411 -43.55 -14.94 20.41
C ARG A 411 -42.20 -14.24 20.59
N GLU A 412 -41.89 -13.82 21.81
CA GLU A 412 -40.61 -13.19 22.18
C GLU A 412 -39.39 -14.10 21.91
N LYS A 413 -39.50 -15.41 22.16
CA LYS A 413 -38.42 -16.37 21.87
C LYS A 413 -38.22 -16.55 20.36
N MET A 414 -39.30 -16.49 19.59
CA MET A 414 -39.24 -16.57 18.12
C MET A 414 -38.67 -15.30 17.50
N ASP A 415 -39.03 -14.13 18.03
CA ASP A 415 -38.44 -12.86 17.62
C ASP A 415 -36.93 -12.86 17.90
N THR A 416 -36.51 -13.34 19.08
CA THR A 416 -35.08 -13.48 19.43
C THR A 416 -34.33 -14.43 18.48
N LEU A 417 -34.94 -15.57 18.11
CA LEU A 417 -34.36 -16.50 17.14
C LEU A 417 -34.21 -15.86 15.76
N ALA A 418 -35.24 -15.13 15.30
CA ALA A 418 -35.23 -14.43 14.02
C ALA A 418 -34.19 -13.32 13.99
N ASP A 419 -34.04 -12.57 15.07
CA ASP A 419 -33.04 -11.50 15.23
C ASP A 419 -31.62 -12.07 15.22
N ALA A 420 -31.38 -13.20 15.91
CA ALA A 420 -30.07 -13.86 15.91
C ALA A 420 -29.66 -14.33 14.50
N ILE A 421 -30.59 -14.98 13.77
CA ILE A 421 -30.35 -15.44 12.39
C ILE A 421 -30.15 -14.23 11.45
N SER A 422 -30.93 -13.17 11.63
CA SER A 422 -30.85 -11.97 10.79
C SER A 422 -29.59 -11.15 11.05
N SER A 423 -29.10 -11.10 12.29
CA SER A 423 -27.86 -10.41 12.65
C SER A 423 -26.65 -11.08 12.02
N VAL A 424 -26.60 -12.41 12.00
CA VAL A 424 -25.52 -13.14 11.32
C VAL A 424 -25.62 -12.99 9.80
N ASP A 425 -26.82 -13.04 9.22
CA ASP A 425 -26.99 -12.80 7.77
C ASP A 425 -26.59 -11.38 7.37
N TYR A 426 -26.95 -10.38 8.18
CA TYR A 426 -26.54 -8.99 7.96
C TYR A 426 -25.02 -8.80 8.08
N TYR A 427 -24.40 -9.48 9.03
CA TYR A 427 -22.94 -9.48 9.16
C TYR A 427 -22.26 -10.09 7.91
N LEU A 428 -22.77 -11.22 7.41
CA LEU A 428 -22.26 -11.83 6.18
C LEU A 428 -22.52 -10.97 4.93
N GLU A 429 -23.68 -10.31 4.85
CA GLU A 429 -23.99 -9.35 3.77
C GLU A 429 -23.00 -8.18 3.72
N SER A 430 -22.59 -7.67 4.88
CA SER A 430 -21.60 -6.60 4.94
C SER A 430 -20.23 -7.01 4.37
N MET A 431 -19.89 -8.30 4.46
CA MET A 431 -18.67 -8.86 3.88
C MET A 431 -18.75 -9.03 2.36
N GLU A 432 -19.92 -9.32 1.80
CA GLU A 432 -20.11 -9.38 0.34
C GLU A 432 -20.06 -7.99 -0.31
N GLU A 433 -20.71 -6.99 0.30
CA GLU A 433 -20.85 -5.66 -0.30
C GLU A 433 -19.69 -4.69 0.00
N HIS A 434 -18.62 -5.14 0.67
CA HIS A 434 -17.49 -4.30 1.11
C HIS A 434 -17.95 -3.06 1.91
N LYS A 435 -19.06 -3.17 2.67
CA LYS A 435 -19.58 -2.07 3.48
C LYS A 435 -18.76 -1.95 4.77
N PRO A 436 -18.42 -0.73 5.23
CA PRO A 436 -17.67 -0.55 6.47
C PRO A 436 -18.45 -1.16 7.64
N ILE A 437 -17.81 -2.09 8.36
CA ILE A 437 -18.43 -2.85 9.44
C ILE A 437 -18.62 -1.93 10.65
N GLY A 438 -19.87 -1.72 11.07
CA GLY A 438 -20.15 -1.26 12.43
C GLY A 438 -19.97 -2.42 13.40
N GLU A 439 -19.24 -2.22 14.51
CA GLU A 439 -18.95 -3.23 15.55
C GLU A 439 -20.18 -3.80 16.29
N SER A 440 -21.40 -3.61 15.80
CA SER A 440 -22.62 -4.17 16.38
C SER A 440 -22.90 -5.57 15.83
N VAL A 441 -22.20 -6.57 16.40
CA VAL A 441 -22.69 -7.95 16.51
C VAL A 441 -22.70 -8.36 17.98
#